data_AF-A0A3A4VHH9-F1
#
_entry.id   AF-A0A3A4VHH9-F1
#
_cell.length_a   1.000
_cell.length_b   1.000
_cell.length_c   1.000
_cell.angle_alpha   90.00
_cell.angle_beta   90.00
_cell.angle_gamma   90.00
#
_symmetry.space_group_name_H-M   'P 1'
#
loop_
_entity.id
_entity.type
_entity.pdbx_description
1 polymer ?
#
loop_
_entity_poly.entity_id
_entity_poly.type
_entity_poly.pdbx_seq_one_letter_code
_entity_poly.pdbx_strand_id
1 'polypeptide(L)'
;MNRQNLPLIIAIVVPVVMIIAVAASIIVPQWMVRPEYDFLYATSYGYPPLATYAVENGKLVRHPVQQPEIPPYPRTTAEPELWRYNARDDASRKISFEETQLLQLDPSTRSPDGFALERGSGAENIFEALFGGSRYNEWYLTKNGSARRISISPSTPYYDYNPQFLGWIIP
;
A
#
# COMPACT_ATOMS: atom_id res chain seq x y z
N MET A 1 -1.69 52.03 11.22
CA MET A 1 -0.47 51.39 10.69
C MET A 1 0.34 52.46 9.94
N ASN A 2 1.51 52.85 10.45
CA ASN A 2 2.34 53.88 9.82
C ASN A 2 2.91 53.34 8.50
N ARG A 3 2.61 54.00 7.38
CA ARG A 3 3.01 53.59 6.02
C ARG A 3 4.53 53.49 5.81
N GLN A 4 5.33 54.05 6.73
CA GLN A 4 6.79 54.06 6.69
C GLN A 4 7.41 52.68 6.92
N ASN A 5 6.72 51.79 7.65
CA ASN A 5 7.23 50.43 7.93
C ASN A 5 6.75 49.40 6.88
N LEU A 6 5.91 49.82 5.93
CA LEU A 6 5.33 48.95 4.92
C LEU A 6 6.40 48.22 4.07
N PRO A 7 7.48 48.88 3.60
CA PRO A 7 8.53 48.20 2.83
C PRO A 7 9.24 47.11 3.65
N LEU A 8 9.49 47.37 4.93
CA LEU A 8 10.14 46.43 5.85
C LEU A 8 9.25 45.21 6.12
N ILE A 9 7.95 45.44 6.33
CA ILE A 9 6.96 44.37 6.53
C ILE A 9 6.89 43.50 5.28
N ILE A 10 6.78 44.10 4.08
CA ILE A 10 6.72 43.35 2.82
C ILE A 10 7.99 42.53 2.61
N ALA A 11 9.16 43.11 2.89
CA ALA A 11 10.46 42.44 2.75
C ALA A 11 10.60 41.19 3.62
N ILE A 12 9.89 41.11 4.75
CA ILE A 12 9.90 39.94 5.66
C ILE A 12 8.74 38.98 5.33
N VAL A 13 7.54 39.51 5.10
CA VAL A 13 6.32 38.71 4.90
C VAL A 13 6.41 37.89 3.62
N VAL A 14 6.91 38.46 2.52
CA VAL A 14 6.99 37.75 1.23
C VAL A 14 7.86 36.47 1.34
N PRO A 15 9.10 36.51 1.85
CA PRO A 15 9.90 35.29 2.05
C PRO A 15 9.24 34.28 3.00
N VAL A 16 8.65 34.74 4.11
CA VAL A 16 8.00 33.83 5.07
C VAL A 16 6.80 33.14 4.45
N VAL A 17 5.94 33.87 3.72
CA VAL A 17 4.81 33.30 3.01
C VAL A 17 5.28 32.32 1.93
N MET A 18 6.37 32.63 1.23
CA MET A 18 6.96 31.71 0.24
C MET A 18 7.41 30.39 0.90
N ILE A 19 8.10 30.46 2.04
CA ILE A 19 8.51 29.26 2.80
C ILE A 19 7.29 28.46 3.23
N ILE A 20 6.26 29.12 3.77
CA ILE A 20 5.01 28.46 4.19
C ILE A 20 4.31 27.81 2.98
N ALA A 21 4.25 28.49 1.83
CA ALA A 21 3.62 27.97 0.63
C ALA A 21 4.35 26.73 0.09
N VAL A 22 5.69 26.75 0.08
CA VAL A 22 6.52 25.59 -0.31
C VAL A 22 6.37 24.45 0.70
N ALA A 23 6.36 24.74 2.00
CA ALA A 23 6.14 23.71 3.02
C ALA A 23 4.74 23.08 2.89
N ALA A 24 3.71 23.91 2.67
CA ALA A 24 2.34 23.44 2.49
C ALA A 24 2.19 22.58 1.22
N SER A 25 2.88 22.93 0.12
CA SER A 25 2.82 22.15 -1.11
C SER A 25 3.44 20.74 -0.97
N ILE A 26 4.36 20.56 -0.02
CA ILE A 26 4.97 19.26 0.28
C ILE A 26 4.14 18.47 1.29
N ILE A 27 3.65 19.12 2.35
CA ILE A 27 3.03 18.44 3.50
C ILE A 27 1.55 18.09 3.24
N VAL A 28 0.78 18.99 2.61
CA VAL A 28 -0.67 18.80 2.44
C VAL A 28 -1.01 17.55 1.61
N PRO A 29 -0.36 17.27 0.47
CA PRO A 29 -0.63 16.06 -0.29
C PRO A 29 -0.38 14.78 0.50
N GLN A 30 0.67 14.75 1.35
CA GLN A 30 1.02 13.55 2.12
C GLN A 30 0.00 13.20 3.21
N TRP A 31 -0.71 14.19 3.75
CA TRP A 31 -1.75 13.93 4.76
C TRP A 31 -3.05 13.42 4.15
N MET A 32 -3.38 13.85 2.94
CA MET A 32 -4.61 13.43 2.25
C MET A 32 -4.61 11.95 1.82
N VAL A 33 -3.42 11.33 1.75
CA VAL A 33 -3.24 9.93 1.34
C VAL A 33 -2.80 9.06 2.52
N ARG A 34 -3.62 9.04 3.57
CA ARG A 34 -3.47 8.13 4.72
C ARG A 34 -4.73 7.28 4.87
N PRO A 35 -4.67 5.97 4.63
CA PRO A 35 -5.81 5.10 4.92
C PRO A 35 -6.06 5.05 6.43
N GLU A 36 -7.31 4.87 6.82
CA GLU A 36 -7.70 4.61 8.21
C GLU A 36 -7.72 3.10 8.52
N TYR A 37 -7.86 2.27 7.48
CA TYR A 37 -8.04 0.83 7.60
C TYR A 37 -6.75 0.08 7.25
N ASP A 38 -6.39 -0.85 8.12
CA ASP A 38 -5.36 -1.84 7.85
C ASP A 38 -5.85 -2.83 6.78
N PHE A 39 -4.91 -3.55 6.15
CA PHE A 39 -5.26 -4.63 5.23
C PHE A 39 -4.38 -5.86 5.41
N LEU A 40 -4.91 -6.98 4.95
CA LEU A 40 -4.25 -8.27 4.93
C LEU A 40 -3.82 -8.61 3.50
N TYR A 41 -2.62 -9.15 3.36
CA TYR A 41 -2.12 -9.68 2.10
C TYR A 41 -1.27 -10.93 2.34
N ALA A 42 -1.16 -11.78 1.33
CA ALA A 42 -0.32 -12.98 1.33
C ALA A 42 0.85 -12.82 0.34
N THR A 43 2.00 -13.40 0.65
CA THR A 43 3.12 -13.50 -0.29
C THR A 43 3.52 -14.95 -0.48
N SER A 44 3.60 -15.41 -1.72
CA SER A 44 4.12 -16.74 -2.07
C SER A 44 5.44 -16.61 -2.83
N TYR A 45 6.30 -17.61 -2.68
CA TYR A 45 7.49 -17.78 -3.52
C TYR A 45 7.08 -18.29 -4.91
N GLY A 46 7.94 -18.12 -5.92
CA GLY A 46 7.70 -18.41 -7.35
C GLY A 46 7.39 -19.86 -7.76
N TYR A 47 6.86 -20.68 -6.84
CA TYR A 47 6.28 -21.99 -7.10
C TYR A 47 4.82 -22.02 -6.62
N PRO A 48 3.93 -22.81 -7.25
CA PRO A 48 2.54 -22.94 -6.82
C PRO A 48 2.47 -23.35 -5.34
N PRO A 49 1.88 -22.55 -4.44
CA PRO A 49 1.89 -22.84 -3.02
C PRO A 49 1.07 -24.09 -2.68
N LEU A 50 1.30 -24.69 -1.51
CA LEU A 50 0.46 -25.80 -1.00
C LEU A 50 -1.00 -25.40 -0.77
N ALA A 51 -1.23 -24.12 -0.49
CA ALA A 51 -2.55 -23.59 -0.22
C ALA A 51 -2.66 -22.16 -0.73
N THR A 52 -3.87 -21.76 -1.09
CA THR A 52 -4.24 -20.37 -1.32
C THR A 52 -5.16 -19.90 -0.20
N TYR A 53 -5.22 -18.58 -0.03
CA TYR A 53 -6.13 -17.95 0.90
C TYR A 53 -7.17 -17.15 0.14
N ALA A 54 -8.41 -17.22 0.64
CA ALA A 54 -9.53 -16.43 0.15
C ALA A 54 -10.33 -15.91 1.35
N VAL A 55 -11.14 -14.87 1.14
CA VAL A 55 -12.04 -14.38 2.17
C VAL A 55 -13.46 -14.85 1.85
N GLU A 56 -14.05 -15.60 2.78
CA GLU A 56 -15.41 -16.11 2.69
C GLU A 56 -16.17 -15.72 3.95
N ASN A 57 -17.36 -15.13 3.79
CA ASN A 57 -18.16 -14.61 4.91
C ASN A 57 -17.36 -13.66 5.84
N GLY A 58 -16.41 -12.94 5.25
CA GLY A 58 -15.50 -12.02 5.92
C GLY A 58 -14.50 -12.66 6.87
N LYS A 59 -14.22 -13.95 6.70
CA LYS A 59 -13.14 -14.68 7.38
C LYS A 59 -12.17 -15.24 6.36
N LEU A 60 -10.90 -15.37 6.77
CA LEU A 60 -9.88 -15.96 5.93
C LEU A 60 -10.05 -17.49 5.89
N VAL A 61 -10.20 -18.05 4.70
CA VAL A 61 -10.31 -19.49 4.45
C VAL A 61 -9.09 -19.97 3.69
N ARG A 62 -8.59 -21.14 4.10
CA ARG A 62 -7.44 -21.81 3.50
C ARG A 62 -7.93 -22.90 2.55
N HIS A 63 -7.52 -22.82 1.29
CA HIS A 63 -7.83 -23.81 0.25
C HIS A 63 -6.59 -24.59 -0.15
N PRO A 64 -6.56 -25.93 -0.03
CA PRO A 64 -5.42 -26.72 -0.48
C PRO A 64 -5.35 -26.73 -2.00
N VAL A 65 -4.14 -26.59 -2.55
CA VAL A 65 -3.88 -26.65 -3.98
C VAL A 65 -3.33 -28.03 -4.32
N GLN A 66 -3.95 -28.71 -5.28
CA GLN A 66 -3.38 -29.93 -5.84
C GLN A 66 -2.17 -29.58 -6.71
N GLN A 67 -0.99 -30.05 -6.29
CA GLN A 67 0.22 -29.88 -7.06
C GLN A 67 0.26 -30.92 -8.19
N PRO A 68 0.67 -30.53 -9.41
CA PRO A 68 0.83 -31.47 -10.51
C PRO A 68 1.85 -32.55 -10.12
N GLU A 69 1.51 -33.82 -10.37
CA GLU A 69 2.41 -34.95 -10.07
C GLU A 69 3.56 -35.10 -11.08
N ILE A 70 3.56 -34.29 -12.14
CA ILE A 70 4.42 -34.48 -13.32
C ILE A 70 5.81 -33.84 -13.08
N PRO A 71 6.92 -34.58 -13.25
CA PRO A 71 8.28 -34.01 -13.27
C PRO A 71 8.46 -33.03 -14.45
N PRO A 72 9.27 -31.96 -14.33
CA PRO A 72 10.28 -31.69 -13.31
C PRO A 72 9.90 -30.56 -12.33
N TYR A 73 8.62 -30.39 -11.99
CA TYR A 73 8.21 -29.32 -11.08
C TYR A 73 8.60 -29.65 -9.62
N PRO A 74 9.41 -28.83 -8.94
CA PRO A 74 9.70 -29.05 -7.53
C PRO A 74 8.42 -28.82 -6.71
N ARG A 75 8.05 -29.82 -5.90
CA ARG A 75 6.95 -29.70 -4.94
C ARG A 75 7.36 -28.72 -3.85
N THR A 76 6.68 -27.59 -3.75
CA THR A 76 6.89 -26.69 -2.61
C THR A 76 6.10 -27.22 -1.42
N THR A 77 6.71 -27.16 -0.24
CA THR A 77 6.03 -27.38 1.03
C THR A 77 5.70 -26.07 1.75
N ALA A 78 5.97 -24.93 1.12
CA ALA A 78 5.75 -23.63 1.72
C ALA A 78 4.30 -23.16 1.51
N GLU A 79 3.66 -22.78 2.60
CA GLU A 79 2.42 -22.01 2.57
C GLU A 79 2.74 -20.53 2.33
N PRO A 80 1.80 -19.75 1.75
CA PRO A 80 1.98 -18.32 1.61
C PRO A 80 2.14 -17.66 2.99
N GLU A 81 3.08 -16.73 3.10
CA GLU A 81 3.25 -15.94 4.31
C GLU A 81 2.14 -14.89 4.39
N LEU A 82 1.50 -14.78 5.55
CA LEU A 82 0.45 -13.79 5.80
C LEU A 82 1.05 -12.54 6.44
N TRP A 83 0.62 -11.38 5.95
CA TRP A 83 1.09 -10.09 6.39
C TRP A 83 -0.09 -9.16 6.64
N ARG A 84 0.00 -8.43 7.76
CA ARG A 84 -0.87 -7.29 8.06
C ARG A 84 -0.10 -6.01 7.78
N TYR A 85 -0.64 -5.17 6.90
CA TYR A 85 -0.19 -3.79 6.74
C TYR A 85 -0.92 -2.89 7.73
N ASN A 86 -0.15 -2.15 8.53
CA ASN A 86 -0.65 -1.15 9.45
C ASN A 86 -0.65 0.23 8.77
N ALA A 87 -1.84 0.76 8.55
CA ALA A 87 -2.10 2.02 7.89
C ALA A 87 -1.52 3.24 8.63
N ARG A 88 -1.53 3.19 9.96
CA ARG A 88 -1.04 4.26 10.83
C ARG A 88 0.48 4.32 10.86
N ASP A 89 1.13 3.17 10.91
CA ASP A 89 2.58 3.04 11.07
C ASP A 89 3.32 2.89 9.73
N ASP A 90 2.58 2.77 8.62
CA ASP A 90 3.11 2.54 7.27
C ASP A 90 4.09 1.34 7.22
N ALA A 91 3.68 0.24 7.87
CA ALA A 91 4.54 -0.90 8.07
C ALA A 91 3.77 -2.21 8.00
N SER A 92 4.39 -3.22 7.38
CA SER A 92 3.88 -4.59 7.37
C SER A 92 4.51 -5.43 8.46
N ARG A 93 3.69 -6.27 9.10
CA ARG A 93 4.16 -7.30 10.04
C ARG A 93 3.60 -8.66 9.66
N LYS A 94 4.36 -9.72 9.91
CA LYS A 94 3.86 -11.09 9.79
C LYS A 94 2.72 -11.31 10.80
N ILE A 95 1.73 -12.10 10.40
CA ILE A 95 0.57 -12.48 11.22
C ILE A 95 0.29 -13.98 11.02
N SER A 96 -0.11 -14.69 12.07
CA SER A 96 -0.44 -16.11 11.97
C SER A 96 -1.85 -16.32 11.40
N PHE A 97 -2.13 -17.50 10.85
CA PHE A 97 -3.46 -17.82 10.35
C PHE A 97 -4.52 -17.74 11.45
N GLU A 98 -4.20 -18.23 12.66
CA GLU A 98 -5.07 -18.19 13.83
C GLU A 98 -5.41 -16.75 14.23
N GLU A 99 -4.42 -15.85 14.20
CA GLU A 99 -4.64 -14.42 14.47
C GLU A 99 -5.58 -13.80 13.42
N THR A 100 -5.51 -14.22 12.15
CA THR A 100 -6.43 -13.73 11.12
C THR A 100 -7.88 -14.15 11.34
N GLN A 101 -8.13 -15.28 12.01
CA GLN A 101 -9.49 -15.74 12.31
C GLN A 101 -10.22 -14.82 13.29
N LEU A 102 -9.48 -14.06 14.10
CA LEU A 102 -10.03 -13.06 15.01
C LEU A 102 -10.46 -11.77 14.29
N LEU A 103 -10.05 -11.59 13.03
CA LEU A 103 -10.33 -10.39 12.25
C LEU A 103 -11.60 -10.54 11.43
N GLN A 104 -12.24 -9.42 11.12
CA GLN A 104 -13.26 -9.33 10.08
C GLN A 104 -12.62 -8.72 8.84
N LEU A 105 -12.77 -9.38 7.70
CA LEU A 105 -12.15 -8.99 6.44
C LEU A 105 -13.20 -8.57 5.42
N ASP A 106 -12.90 -7.51 4.67
CA ASP A 106 -13.62 -7.11 3.47
C ASP A 106 -12.76 -7.33 2.23
N PRO A 107 -13.12 -8.26 1.34
CA PRO A 107 -12.37 -8.50 0.10
C PRO A 107 -12.59 -7.41 -0.96
N SER A 108 -13.36 -6.36 -0.68
CA SER A 108 -13.59 -5.26 -1.61
C SER A 108 -12.29 -4.61 -2.08
N THR A 109 -12.27 -4.20 -3.35
CA THR A 109 -11.12 -3.52 -3.96
C THR A 109 -10.86 -2.13 -3.37
N ARG A 110 -11.84 -1.58 -2.64
CA ARG A 110 -11.78 -0.26 -2.01
C ARG A 110 -12.10 -0.39 -0.53
N SER A 111 -11.28 0.20 0.30
CA SER A 111 -11.52 0.28 1.73
C SER A 111 -12.79 1.09 2.04
N PRO A 112 -13.33 0.98 3.26
CA PRO A 112 -14.48 1.78 3.68
C PRO A 112 -14.26 3.29 3.59
N ASP A 113 -13.01 3.76 3.70
CA ASP A 113 -12.61 5.15 3.52
C ASP A 113 -12.18 5.48 2.08
N GLY A 114 -12.38 4.58 1.12
CA GLY A 114 -12.28 4.81 -0.32
C GLY A 114 -10.89 4.66 -0.94
N PHE A 115 -9.92 4.14 -0.19
CA PHE A 115 -8.58 3.82 -0.70
C PHE A 115 -8.61 2.50 -1.47
N ALA A 116 -7.83 2.43 -2.55
CA ALA A 116 -7.57 1.19 -3.27
C ALA A 116 -6.08 0.84 -3.16
N LEU A 117 -5.78 -0.47 -3.12
CA LEU A 117 -4.41 -0.96 -3.26
C LEU A 117 -4.15 -1.27 -4.74
N GLU A 118 -3.25 -0.50 -5.35
CA GLU A 118 -2.95 -0.59 -6.77
C GLU A 118 -1.45 -0.83 -6.98
N ARG A 119 -1.13 -1.68 -7.94
CA ARG A 119 0.25 -1.88 -8.39
C ARG A 119 0.54 -0.85 -9.48
N GLY A 120 1.70 -0.20 -9.40
CA GLY A 120 2.12 0.77 -10.41
C GLY A 120 2.13 0.14 -11.80
N SER A 121 1.21 0.57 -12.65
CA SER A 121 1.28 0.44 -14.10
C SER A 121 1.93 1.71 -14.62
N GLY A 122 2.97 1.60 -15.44
CA GLY A 122 3.86 2.73 -15.72
C GLY A 122 3.32 3.82 -16.66
N ALA A 123 2.04 4.18 -16.60
CA ALA A 123 1.46 5.07 -17.61
C ALA A 123 0.19 5.89 -17.27
N GLU A 124 -0.24 6.09 -16.02
CA GLU A 124 -1.58 6.68 -15.79
C GLU A 124 -1.70 7.92 -14.88
N ASN A 125 -0.62 8.40 -14.23
CA ASN A 125 -0.73 9.56 -13.33
C ASN A 125 0.02 10.80 -13.83
N ILE A 126 -0.65 11.97 -13.78
CA ILE A 126 -0.09 13.27 -14.21
C ILE A 126 1.19 13.64 -13.45
N PHE A 127 1.33 13.17 -12.22
CA PHE A 127 2.50 13.38 -11.38
C PHE A 127 3.71 12.62 -11.92
N GLU A 128 3.49 11.44 -12.51
CA GLU A 128 4.52 10.60 -13.11
C GLU A 128 4.99 11.18 -14.45
N ALA A 129 4.08 11.79 -15.22
CA ALA A 129 4.38 12.54 -16.44
C ALA A 129 5.24 13.79 -16.20
N LEU A 130 5.13 14.42 -15.02
CA LEU A 130 5.84 15.65 -14.69
C LEU A 130 7.16 15.43 -13.92
N PHE A 131 7.27 14.35 -13.14
CA PHE A 131 8.40 14.13 -12.23
C PHE A 131 9.20 12.85 -12.46
N GLY A 132 8.90 12.10 -13.54
CA GLY A 132 9.79 11.10 -14.13
C GLY A 132 10.30 10.04 -13.14
N GLY A 133 9.50 9.00 -12.90
CA GLY A 133 9.91 7.95 -11.98
C GLY A 133 8.98 6.75 -11.94
N SER A 134 8.74 6.13 -13.09
CA SER A 134 7.98 4.88 -13.10
C SER A 134 8.85 3.72 -12.65
N ARG A 135 8.58 3.21 -11.45
CA ARG A 135 9.17 1.97 -10.95
C ARG A 135 8.13 0.86 -11.06
N TYR A 136 8.29 0.07 -12.12
CA TYR A 136 7.57 -1.19 -12.30
C TYR A 136 7.69 -2.04 -11.02
N ASN A 137 6.57 -2.61 -10.57
CA ASN A 137 6.43 -3.45 -9.35
C ASN A 137 6.37 -2.73 -7.99
N GLU A 138 6.15 -1.41 -7.95
CA GLU A 138 5.83 -0.72 -6.70
C GLU A 138 4.33 -0.74 -6.41
N TRP A 139 3.99 -0.70 -5.12
CA TRP A 139 2.60 -0.72 -4.64
C TRP A 139 2.21 0.64 -4.08
N TYR A 140 0.98 1.03 -4.37
CA TYR A 140 0.43 2.33 -4.08
C TYR A 140 -0.94 2.20 -3.43
N LEU A 141 -1.20 3.10 -2.49
CA LEU A 141 -2.55 3.40 -2.02
C LEU A 141 -3.07 4.59 -2.80
N THR A 142 -4.22 4.45 -3.43
CA THR A 142 -4.81 5.48 -4.28
C THR A 142 -6.20 5.89 -3.81
N LYS A 143 -6.48 7.19 -3.87
CA LYS A 143 -7.78 7.79 -3.54
C LYS A 143 -7.94 9.10 -4.30
N ASN A 144 -9.04 9.25 -5.05
CA ASN A 144 -9.42 10.49 -5.74
C ASN A 144 -8.27 11.15 -6.54
N GLY A 145 -7.52 10.36 -7.32
CA GLY A 145 -6.41 10.85 -8.15
C GLY A 145 -5.11 11.15 -7.38
N SER A 146 -5.09 10.95 -6.07
CA SER A 146 -3.88 10.99 -5.25
C SER A 146 -3.36 9.57 -5.04
N ALA A 147 -2.04 9.40 -5.12
CA ALA A 147 -1.37 8.12 -4.92
C ALA A 147 -0.22 8.28 -3.92
N ARG A 148 -0.06 7.29 -3.04
CA ARG A 148 1.06 7.19 -2.12
C ARG A 148 1.66 5.82 -2.23
N ARG A 149 2.96 5.79 -2.50
CA ARG A 149 3.76 4.56 -2.47
C ARG A 149 3.78 3.98 -1.06
N ILE A 150 3.63 2.67 -0.95
CA ILE A 150 3.77 1.93 0.29
C ILE A 150 4.88 0.88 0.19
N SER A 151 5.47 0.54 1.33
CA SER A 151 6.42 -0.55 1.43
C SER A 151 5.72 -1.79 1.97
N ILE A 152 5.41 -2.74 1.10
CA ILE A 152 5.00 -4.08 1.51
C ILE A 152 6.22 -5.00 1.49
N SER A 153 6.33 -5.82 2.55
CA SER A 153 7.51 -6.60 2.93
C SER A 153 7.96 -7.67 1.90
N PRO A 154 9.20 -8.16 2.05
CA PRO A 154 10.40 -7.51 1.57
C PRO A 154 10.52 -7.74 0.06
N SER A 155 10.50 -6.65 -0.69
CA SER A 155 10.93 -6.60 -2.09
C SER A 155 12.42 -6.95 -2.20
N THR A 156 12.79 -8.21 -1.97
CA THR A 156 14.12 -8.68 -2.35
C THR A 156 14.13 -8.79 -3.87
N PRO A 157 15.05 -8.10 -4.57
CA PRO A 157 15.04 -8.00 -6.04
C PRO A 157 15.31 -9.33 -6.75
N TYR A 158 15.58 -10.40 -6.00
CA TYR A 158 15.97 -11.70 -6.53
C TYR A 158 14.82 -12.72 -6.62
N TYR A 159 13.69 -12.45 -5.94
CA TYR A 159 12.55 -13.36 -5.92
C TYR A 159 11.26 -12.59 -6.20
N ASP A 160 10.49 -13.11 -7.16
CA ASP A 160 9.23 -12.55 -7.62
C ASP A 160 8.14 -12.84 -6.56
N TYR A 161 8.16 -12.10 -5.46
CA TYR A 161 7.04 -12.12 -4.50
C TYR A 161 5.94 -11.26 -5.10
N ASN A 162 4.84 -11.92 -5.49
CA ASN A 162 3.63 -11.22 -5.90
C ASN A 162 2.67 -11.20 -4.70
N PRO A 163 2.56 -10.07 -3.98
CA PRO A 163 1.64 -9.97 -2.86
C PRO A 163 0.20 -10.01 -3.38
N GLN A 164 -0.58 -10.91 -2.82
CA GLN A 164 -2.00 -11.09 -3.08
C GLN A 164 -2.78 -10.34 -1.99
N PHE A 165 -3.54 -9.32 -2.37
CA PHE A 165 -4.49 -8.67 -1.49
C PHE A 165 -5.58 -9.65 -1.05
N LEU A 166 -5.86 -9.71 0.25
CA LEU A 166 -6.87 -10.58 0.82
C LEU A 166 -8.09 -9.81 1.30
N GLY A 167 -7.90 -8.61 1.84
CA GLY A 167 -9.01 -7.76 2.27
C GLY A 167 -8.60 -6.66 3.25
N TRP A 168 -9.50 -5.69 3.44
CA TRP A 168 -9.42 -4.67 4.47
C TRP A 168 -9.87 -5.22 5.82
N ILE A 169 -9.20 -4.82 6.90
CA ILE A 169 -9.58 -5.22 8.26
C ILE A 169 -10.65 -4.26 8.76
N ILE A 170 -11.88 -4.76 8.94
CA ILE A 170 -12.99 -3.99 9.50
C ILE A 170 -13.04 -4.21 11.04
N PRO A 171 -13.32 -3.15 11.83
CA PRO A 171 -13.60 -3.26 13.26
C PRO A 171 -14.86 -4.07 13.60
#